data_AF-A0A9D9DV89-F1
#
_entry.id   AF-A0A9D9DV89-F1
#
_cell.length_a   1.000
_cell.length_b   1.000
_cell.length_c   1.000
_cell.angle_alpha   90.00
_cell.angle_beta   90.00
_cell.angle_gamma   90.00
#
_symmetry.space_group_name_H-M   'P 1'
#
loop_
_entity.id
_entity.type
_entity.pdbx_description
1 polymer ?
#
loop_
_entity_poly.entity_id
_entity_poly.type
_entity_poly.pdbx_seq_one_letter_code
_entity_poly.pdbx_strand_id
1 'polypeptide(L)'
;MNWSDDEYERRRIERAKELYPSGTRVKMIQIDLDSPVPAGTKGTVKFVDDRGFVFPAWDNGASLGVAYGKDRFRKLTEKETLEEQEESQRMGMDMGM
;
A
#
# COMPACT_ATOMS: atom_id res chain seq x y z
N MET A 1 -9.28 31.47 10.78
CA MET A 1 -8.20 30.48 10.95
C MET A 1 -8.88 29.19 11.39
N ASN A 2 -9.01 28.19 10.52
CA ASN A 2 -9.81 27.00 10.79
C ASN A 2 -8.94 25.95 11.51
N TRP A 3 -8.72 26.16 12.80
CA TRP A 3 -7.85 25.33 13.65
C TRP A 3 -8.18 23.83 13.61
N SER A 4 -9.42 23.46 13.31
CA SER A 4 -9.87 22.06 13.25
C SER A 4 -9.34 21.29 12.04
N ASP A 5 -9.11 21.95 10.90
CA ASP A 5 -8.59 21.28 9.70
C ASP A 5 -7.10 20.90 9.86
N ASP A 6 -6.31 21.79 10.46
CA ASP A 6 -4.87 21.57 10.66
C ASP A 6 -4.61 20.37 11.61
N GLU A 7 -5.36 20.27 12.70
CA GLU A 7 -5.25 19.12 13.61
C GLU A 7 -5.70 17.82 12.96
N TYR A 8 -6.77 17.85 12.15
CA TYR A 8 -7.24 16.69 11.41
C TYR A 8 -6.17 16.16 10.45
N GLU A 9 -5.55 17.05 9.67
CA GLU A 9 -4.50 16.69 8.73
C GLU A 9 -3.28 16.11 9.43
N ARG A 10 -2.82 16.71 10.54
CA ARG A 10 -1.71 16.16 11.33
C ARG A 10 -2.01 14.76 11.84
N ARG A 11 -3.18 14.56 12.45
CA ARG A 11 -3.60 13.24 12.95
C ARG A 11 -3.73 12.22 11.83
N ARG A 12 -4.15 12.63 10.63
CA ARG A 12 -4.20 11.76 9.45
C ARG A 12 -2.80 11.32 9.03
N ILE A 13 -1.84 12.25 8.97
CA ILE A 13 -0.45 11.96 8.60
C ILE A 13 0.21 11.03 9.62
N GLU A 14 0.04 11.31 10.91
CA GLU A 14 0.58 10.48 12.00
C GLU A 14 0.03 9.05 11.93
N ARG A 15 -1.30 8.91 11.74
CA ARG A 15 -1.92 7.59 11.56
C ARG A 15 -1.43 6.87 10.31
N ALA A 16 -1.21 7.57 9.19
CA ALA A 16 -0.67 6.95 7.99
C ALA A 16 0.72 6.35 8.25
N LYS A 17 1.59 7.08 8.96
CA LYS A 17 2.93 6.62 9.34
C LYS A 17 2.90 5.43 10.30
N GLU A 18 2.02 5.46 11.29
CA GLU A 18 1.84 4.35 12.25
C GLU A 18 1.28 3.10 11.59
N LEU A 19 0.25 3.26 10.75
CA LEU A 19 -0.41 2.12 10.13
C LEU A 19 0.41 1.56 8.97
N TYR A 20 1.12 2.37 8.20
CA TYR A 20 1.82 1.89 7.01
C TYR A 20 3.33 2.13 7.09
N PRO A 21 4.03 1.52 8.05
CA PRO A 21 5.49 1.58 8.08
C PRO A 21 6.09 0.87 6.86
N SER A 22 7.37 1.15 6.60
CA SER A 22 8.13 0.48 5.54
C SER A 22 8.05 -1.05 5.67
N GLY A 23 7.90 -1.76 4.56
CA GLY A 23 7.72 -3.22 4.52
C GLY A 23 6.27 -3.69 4.64
N THR A 24 5.32 -2.80 4.95
CA THR A 24 3.89 -3.17 5.00
C THR A 24 3.41 -3.62 3.62
N ARG A 25 2.80 -4.80 3.55
CA ARG A 25 2.19 -5.32 2.32
C ARG A 25 0.78 -4.77 2.16
N VAL A 26 0.49 -4.15 1.02
CA VAL A 26 -0.80 -3.51 0.72
C VAL A 26 -1.40 -3.99 -0.59
N LYS A 27 -2.70 -3.82 -0.73
CA LYS A 27 -3.47 -4.12 -1.95
C LYS A 27 -4.37 -2.94 -2.28
N MET A 28 -4.38 -2.54 -3.55
CA MET A 28 -5.31 -1.56 -4.08
C MET A 28 -6.73 -2.14 -4.09
N ILE A 29 -7.71 -1.41 -3.56
CA ILE A 29 -9.11 -1.87 -3.49
C ILE A 29 -9.97 -1.23 -4.57
N GLN A 30 -9.86 0.08 -4.79
CA GLN A 30 -10.60 0.74 -5.87
C GLN A 30 -9.69 1.51 -6.81
N ILE A 31 -10.06 1.43 -8.08
CA ILE A 31 -9.47 2.11 -9.21
C ILE A 31 -10.29 3.36 -9.53
N ASP A 32 -9.60 4.47 -9.81
CA ASP A 32 -10.09 5.43 -10.81
C ASP A 32 -9.73 4.85 -12.18
N LEU A 33 -10.66 4.82 -13.13
CA LEU A 33 -10.60 4.03 -14.37
C LEU A 33 -9.25 4.11 -15.14
N ASP A 34 -8.52 5.22 -15.03
CA ASP A 34 -7.24 5.49 -15.68
C ASP A 34 -6.00 5.40 -14.76
N SER A 35 -6.10 4.75 -13.60
CA SER A 35 -4.99 4.61 -12.67
C SER A 35 -3.92 3.62 -13.17
N PRO A 36 -2.61 3.96 -13.07
CA PRO A 36 -1.53 3.02 -13.35
C PRO A 36 -1.43 1.87 -12.35
N VAL A 37 -2.20 1.90 -11.26
CA VAL A 37 -2.30 0.83 -10.26
C VAL A 37 -3.73 0.27 -10.28
N PRO A 38 -3.96 -0.83 -11.01
CA PRO A 38 -5.25 -1.49 -11.04
C PRO A 38 -5.74 -1.96 -9.67
N ALA A 39 -7.06 -2.12 -9.53
CA ALA A 39 -7.63 -2.78 -8.36
C ALA A 39 -7.05 -4.21 -8.25
N GLY A 40 -6.67 -4.57 -7.03
CA GLY A 40 -6.04 -5.85 -6.73
C GLY A 40 -4.53 -5.89 -6.85
N THR A 41 -3.90 -4.90 -7.49
CA THR A 41 -2.44 -4.76 -7.52
C THR A 41 -1.93 -4.65 -6.08
N LYS A 42 -0.92 -5.46 -5.77
CA LYS A 42 -0.27 -5.45 -4.47
C LYS A 42 1.03 -4.64 -4.55
N GLY A 43 1.45 -4.13 -3.41
CA GLY A 43 2.67 -3.34 -3.29
C GLY A 43 3.25 -3.43 -1.88
N THR A 44 4.53 -3.13 -1.76
CA THR A 44 5.22 -3.10 -0.46
C THR A 44 5.62 -1.68 -0.14
N VAL A 45 5.11 -1.14 0.97
CA VAL A 45 5.34 0.25 1.39
C VAL A 45 6.85 0.52 1.53
N LYS A 46 7.33 1.56 0.86
CA LYS A 46 8.71 2.03 0.98
C LYS A 46 8.82 3.12 2.05
N PHE A 47 7.94 4.11 1.98
CA PHE A 47 7.86 5.21 2.94
C PHE A 47 6.47 5.86 2.94
N VAL A 48 6.24 6.73 3.92
CA VAL A 48 5.10 7.65 4.01
C VAL A 48 5.65 9.06 4.09
N ASP A 49 5.18 9.96 3.24
CA ASP A 49 5.68 11.34 3.20
C ASP A 49 5.11 12.20 4.35
N ASP A 50 5.49 13.48 4.37
CA ASP A 50 5.03 14.47 5.35
C ASP A 50 3.62 15.00 5.07
N ARG A 51 2.98 14.55 3.99
CA ARG A 51 1.60 14.89 3.59
C ARG A 51 0.62 13.72 3.81
N GLY A 52 1.13 12.56 4.24
CA GLY A 52 0.34 11.36 4.53
C GLY A 52 0.05 10.50 3.29
N PHE A 53 0.83 10.68 2.22
CA PHE A 53 0.85 9.75 1.10
C PHE A 53 1.74 8.56 1.44
N VAL A 54 1.20 7.37 1.20
CA VAL A 54 1.90 6.09 1.31
C VAL A 54 2.45 5.77 -0.07
N PHE A 55 3.73 5.40 -0.15
CA PHE A 55 4.41 5.05 -1.40
C PHE A 55 4.83 3.58 -1.42
N PRO A 56 3.99 2.67 -1.93
CA PRO A 56 4.37 1.30 -2.19
C PRO A 56 5.25 1.18 -3.43
N ALA A 57 6.22 0.28 -3.38
CA ALA A 57 6.71 -0.34 -4.60
C ALA A 57 5.66 -1.34 -5.05
N TRP A 58 4.87 -0.96 -6.06
CA TRP A 58 3.83 -1.81 -6.63
C TRP A 58 4.45 -2.91 -7.48
N ASP A 59 3.87 -4.11 -7.42
CA ASP A 59 4.45 -5.29 -8.11
C ASP A 59 4.40 -5.16 -9.63
N ASN A 60 3.46 -4.36 -10.15
CA ASN A 60 3.37 -4.05 -11.57
C ASN A 60 4.40 -2.99 -12.01
N GLY A 61 5.30 -2.56 -11.11
CA GLY A 61 6.34 -1.56 -11.38
C GLY A 61 5.87 -0.11 -11.31
N ALA A 62 4.60 0.15 -10.99
CA ALA A 62 4.10 1.51 -10.83
C ALA A 62 4.71 2.22 -9.61
N SER A 63 4.72 3.56 -9.64
CA SER A 63 5.28 4.43 -8.59
C SER A 63 4.25 5.35 -7.94
N LEU A 64 2.96 5.09 -8.13
CA LEU A 64 1.87 5.92 -7.63
C LEU A 64 1.83 5.93 -6.09
N GLY A 65 1.89 7.12 -5.49
CA GLY A 65 1.58 7.30 -4.06
C GLY A 65 0.08 7.33 -3.82
N VAL A 66 -0.37 6.76 -2.70
CA VAL A 66 -1.78 6.73 -2.30
C VAL A 66 -2.00 7.51 -1.00
N ALA A 67 -3.01 8.39 -1.00
CA ALA A 67 -3.38 9.22 0.13
C ALA A 67 -4.21 8.43 1.15
N TYR A 68 -3.68 8.25 2.36
CA TYR A 68 -4.42 7.63 3.45
C TYR A 68 -5.71 8.41 3.77
N GLY A 69 -6.85 7.71 3.82
CA GLY A 69 -8.16 8.30 4.09
C GLY A 69 -8.86 8.95 2.89
N LYS A 70 -8.21 9.00 1.71
CA LYS A 70 -8.81 9.45 0.44
C LYS A 70 -8.87 8.30 -0.57
N ASP A 71 -7.75 7.60 -0.72
CA ASP A 71 -7.65 6.46 -1.63
C ASP A 71 -8.08 5.16 -0.94
N ARG A 72 -8.57 4.21 -1.75
CA ARG A 72 -9.04 2.90 -1.27
C ARG A 72 -7.98 1.83 -1.47
N PHE A 73 -7.22 1.59 -0.41
CA PHE A 73 -6.26 0.50 -0.30
C PHE A 73 -6.29 -0.06 1.11
N ARG A 74 -5.74 -1.27 1.31
CA ARG A 74 -5.64 -1.88 2.64
C ARG A 74 -4.36 -2.67 2.79
N LYS A 75 -4.03 -3.01 4.04
CA LYS A 75 -3.03 -4.04 4.33
C LYS A 75 -3.52 -5.41 3.86
N LEU A 76 -2.59 -6.25 3.44
CA LEU A 76 -2.85 -7.68 3.39
C LEU A 76 -3.00 -8.23 4.81
N THR A 77 -3.84 -9.25 4.94
CA THR A 77 -3.88 -10.06 6.14
C THR A 77 -2.64 -10.96 6.21
N GLU A 78 -2.36 -11.49 7.40
CA GLU A 78 -1.28 -12.48 7.58
C GLU A 78 -1.49 -13.69 6.67
N LYS A 79 -2.73 -14.18 6.57
CA LYS A 79 -3.10 -15.28 5.68
C LYS A 79 -2.76 -14.99 4.21
N GLU A 80 -3.19 -13.84 3.69
CA GLU A 80 -2.91 -13.46 2.29
C GLU A 80 -1.40 -13.30 2.03
N THR A 81 -0.64 -12.88 3.05
CA THR A 81 0.82 -12.73 2.95
C THR A 81 1.52 -14.09 2.96
N LEU A 82 1.04 -15.02 3.78
CA LEU A 82 1.55 -16.40 3.83
C LEU A 82 1.27 -17.14 2.52
N GLU A 83 0.03 -17.10 2.02
CA GLU A 83 -0.35 -17.73 0.76
C GLU A 83 0.53 -17.24 -0.40
N GLU A 84 0.81 -15.93 -0.46
CA GLU A 84 1.71 -15.34 -1.47
C GLU A 84 3.17 -15.83 -1.35
N GLN A 85 3.66 -16.02 -0.12
CA GLN A 85 5.01 -16.55 0.12
C GLN A 85 5.10 -18.03 -0.27
N GLU A 86 4.11 -18.84 0.07
CA GLU A 86 4.03 -20.27 -0.28
C GLU A 86 3.96 -20.45 -1.81
N GLU A 87 3.15 -19.66 -2.51
CA GLU A 87 3.07 -19.67 -3.97
C GLU A 87 4.42 -19.33 -4.61
N SER A 88 5.11 -18.30 -4.09
CA SER A 88 6.43 -17.88 -4.57
C SER A 88 7.48 -18.97 -4.37
N GLN A 89 7.46 -19.65 -3.23
CA GLN A 89 8.36 -20.78 -2.95
C GLN A 89 8.08 -21.96 -3.89
N ARG A 90 6.80 -22.28 -4.12
CA ARG A 90 6.39 -23.36 -5.02
C ARG A 90 6.81 -23.12 -6.46
N MET A 91 6.62 -21.90 -6.98
CA MET A 91 7.01 -21.55 -8.35
C MET A 91 8.54 -21.51 -8.54
N GLY A 92 9.29 -21.15 -7.50
CA GLY A 92 10.76 -21.19 -7.53
C GLY A 92 11.35 -22.60 -7.64
N MET A 93 10.58 -23.64 -7.32
CA MET A 93 11.01 -25.05 -7.37
C MET A 93 10.81 -25.69 -8.76
N ASP A 94 10.06 -25.06 -9.66
CA ASP A 94 9.65 -25.61 -10.96
C ASP A 94 10.59 -25.24 -12.13
N MET A 95 11.42 -24.18 -12.00
CA MET A 95 12.42 -23.82 -13.03
C MET A 95 13.73 -24.64 -12.96
N GLY A 96 13.74 -25.73 -12.20
CA GLY A 96 14.95 -26.49 -11.85
C GLY A 96 15.11 -27.87 -12.51
N MET A 97 14.34 -28.21 -13.56
CA MET A 97 14.48 -29.47 -14.30
C MET A 97 14.74 -29.27 -15.79
#